data_AF-M9VXX3-F1
#
_entry.id   AF-M9VXX3-F1
#
_cell.length_a   1.000
_cell.length_b   1.000
_cell.length_c   1.000
_cell.angle_alpha   90.00
_cell.angle_beta   90.00
_cell.angle_gamma   90.00
#
_symmetry.space_group_name_H-M   'P 1'
#
loop_
_entity.id
_entity.type
_entity.pdbx_description
1 polymer ?
#
loop_
_entity_poly.entity_id
_entity_poly.type
_entity_poly.pdbx_seq_one_letter_code
_entity_poly.pdbx_strand_id
1 'polypeptide(L)'
;VEEQDKRAFLLDLLNATKQAEESSLTLVFVETKKGADSLEDFLYTTGYPVTSIHGDRTQKEREEALRNFRSGQTPVLVATAVAARGLDIPHVKHVINFDLPNDVEEYVHRIGRTGRMGNLGLATSFFNERNRNLVRDLFDLIQETNQDMPDWMQRMANEAKQPLSSRRGGGGGKGGGRFSGGFGARDYRQQGGSSSRIGSRSGSSGFGNNYSGGGSNYSYGGGGGGGSSNSNFGSYSANQS
;
A
#
# COMPACT_ATOMS: atom_id res chain seq x y z
N VAL A 1 -1.35 20.53 -2.93
CA VAL A 1 -0.88 20.82 -1.57
C VAL A 1 0.56 20.39 -1.47
N GLU A 2 1.47 21.35 -1.36
CA GLU A 2 2.90 21.06 -1.21
C GLU A 2 3.19 20.38 0.13
N GLU A 3 4.28 19.62 0.19
CA GLU A 3 4.62 18.82 1.37
C GLU A 3 4.75 19.66 2.65
N GLN A 4 5.31 20.87 2.55
CA GLN A 4 5.45 21.78 3.68
C GLN A 4 4.10 22.28 4.23
N ASP A 5 3.07 22.34 3.38
CA ASP A 5 1.77 22.91 3.75
C ASP A 5 0.78 21.84 4.24
N LYS A 6 1.00 20.56 3.88
CA LYS A 6 0.09 19.46 4.23
C LYS A 6 -0.23 19.41 5.73
N ARG A 7 0.74 19.67 6.60
CA ARG A 7 0.53 19.67 8.06
C ARG A 7 -0.43 20.78 8.49
N ALA A 8 -0.28 21.98 7.95
CA ALA A 8 -1.17 23.10 8.26
C ALA A 8 -2.61 22.80 7.80
N PHE A 9 -2.77 22.36 6.54
CA PHE A 9 -4.07 21.96 6.02
C PHE A 9 -4.71 20.81 6.80
N LEU A 10 -3.91 19.86 7.30
CA LEU A 10 -4.42 18.77 8.14
C LEU A 10 -5.03 19.31 9.44
N LEU A 11 -4.36 20.26 10.11
CA LEU A 11 -4.89 20.88 11.33
C LEU A 11 -6.22 21.58 11.07
N ASP A 12 -6.33 22.31 9.96
CA ASP A 12 -7.56 22.99 9.57
C ASP A 12 -8.71 21.99 9.35
N LEU A 13 -8.44 20.87 8.66
CA LEU A 13 -9.41 19.81 8.45
C LEU A 13 -9.84 19.13 9.75
N LEU A 14 -8.90 18.86 10.66
CA LEU A 14 -9.21 18.26 11.96
C LEU A 14 -10.05 19.20 12.83
N ASN A 15 -9.75 20.50 12.81
CA ASN A 15 -10.55 21.51 13.51
C ASN A 15 -11.97 21.62 12.95
N ALA A 16 -12.11 21.68 11.62
CA ALA A 16 -13.41 21.69 10.97
C ALA A 16 -14.24 20.43 11.29
N THR A 17 -13.59 19.26 11.29
CA THR A 17 -14.24 17.98 11.63
C THR A 17 -14.71 17.98 13.09
N LYS A 18 -13.86 18.43 14.02
CA LYS A 18 -14.19 18.51 15.45
C LYS A 18 -15.34 19.50 15.73
N GLN A 19 -15.39 20.62 15.00
CA GLN A 19 -16.47 21.61 15.12
C GLN A 19 -17.80 21.08 14.58
N ALA A 20 -17.78 20.26 13.53
CA ALA A 20 -18.99 19.66 12.96
C ALA A 20 -19.59 18.59 13.88
N GLU A 21 -18.75 17.73 14.46
CA GLU A 21 -19.19 16.65 15.36
C GLU A 21 -18.02 16.23 16.27
N GLU A 22 -18.13 16.52 17.57
CA GLU A 22 -17.04 16.36 18.55
C GLU A 22 -16.58 14.90 18.71
N SER A 23 -17.46 13.93 18.47
CA SER A 23 -17.18 12.48 18.52
C SER A 23 -16.72 11.88 17.19
N SER A 24 -16.35 12.70 16.20
CA SER A 24 -15.94 12.21 14.88
C SER A 24 -14.59 11.50 14.89
N LEU A 25 -14.58 10.26 14.42
CA LEU A 25 -13.34 9.52 14.16
C LEU A 25 -12.78 9.88 12.79
N THR A 26 -11.47 10.16 12.74
CA THR A 26 -10.72 10.50 11.52
C THR A 26 -9.59 9.52 11.29
N LEU A 27 -9.52 8.96 10.08
CA LEU A 27 -8.43 8.10 9.64
C LEU A 27 -7.54 8.84 8.64
N VAL A 28 -6.26 8.98 8.95
CA VAL A 28 -5.28 9.68 8.12
C VAL A 28 -4.31 8.66 7.53
N PHE A 29 -4.28 8.55 6.20
CA PHE A 29 -3.36 7.68 5.49
C PHE A 29 -2.08 8.41 5.09
N VAL A 30 -0.95 7.79 5.39
CA VAL A 30 0.40 8.23 5.01
C VAL A 30 1.12 7.12 4.26
N GLU A 31 2.12 7.48 3.47
CA GLU A 31 2.85 6.51 2.63
C GLU A 31 3.82 5.65 3.45
N THR A 32 4.56 6.26 4.36
CA THR A 32 5.70 5.61 5.03
C THR A 32 5.51 5.46 6.54
N LYS A 33 6.15 4.44 7.12
CA LYS A 33 6.14 4.18 8.57
C LYS A 33 6.68 5.36 9.37
N LYS A 34 7.84 5.89 8.95
CA LYS A 34 8.44 7.09 9.53
C LYS A 34 7.55 8.33 9.39
N GLY A 35 6.81 8.43 8.28
CA GLY A 35 5.81 9.47 8.09
C GLY A 35 4.67 9.37 9.10
N ALA A 36 4.25 8.15 9.44
CA ALA A 36 3.22 7.91 10.46
C ALA A 36 3.69 8.36 11.84
N ASP A 37 4.87 7.92 12.27
CA ASP A 37 5.45 8.33 13.56
C ASP A 37 5.65 9.85 13.63
N SER A 38 6.25 10.44 12.59
CA SER A 38 6.49 11.89 12.56
C SER A 38 5.20 12.72 12.57
N LEU A 39 4.12 12.21 11.96
CA LEU A 39 2.84 12.90 11.94
C LEU A 39 2.09 12.72 13.26
N GLU A 40 2.16 11.54 13.87
CA GLU A 40 1.65 11.27 15.23
C GLU A 40 2.29 12.22 16.24
N ASP A 41 3.62 12.29 16.28
CA ASP A 41 4.36 13.17 17.21
C ASP A 41 3.98 14.64 17.02
N PHE A 42 3.85 15.09 15.78
CA PHE A 42 3.44 16.45 15.45
C PHE A 42 2.03 16.75 15.95
N LEU A 43 1.06 15.88 15.67
CA LEU A 43 -0.33 16.05 16.10
C LEU A 43 -0.46 16.00 17.63
N TYR A 44 0.25 15.08 18.27
CA TYR A 44 0.29 14.95 19.73
C TYR A 44 0.84 16.22 20.38
N THR A 45 1.96 16.75 19.87
CA THR A 45 2.58 17.99 20.38
C THR A 45 1.69 19.21 20.16
N THR A 46 0.85 19.19 19.11
CA THR A 46 -0.13 20.24 18.82
C THR A 46 -1.42 20.10 19.65
N GLY A 47 -1.53 19.05 20.49
CA GLY A 47 -2.63 18.85 21.42
C GLY A 47 -3.79 17.99 20.89
N TYR A 48 -3.59 17.25 19.80
CA TYR A 48 -4.59 16.29 19.31
C TYR A 48 -4.37 14.92 19.93
N PRO A 49 -5.40 14.29 20.51
CA PRO A 49 -5.32 12.89 20.91
C PRO A 49 -5.27 12.03 19.64
N VAL A 50 -4.11 11.40 19.42
CA VAL A 50 -3.77 10.68 18.19
C VAL A 50 -3.06 9.37 18.53
N THR A 51 -3.18 8.39 17.66
CA THR A 51 -2.35 7.18 17.68
C THR A 51 -1.97 6.78 16.26
N SER A 52 -0.93 5.97 16.08
CA SER A 52 -0.53 5.44 14.77
C SER A 52 -0.50 3.92 14.66
N ILE A 53 -0.71 3.42 13.44
CA ILE A 53 -0.59 2.01 13.09
C ILE A 53 0.23 1.85 11.81
N HIS A 54 1.37 1.18 11.93
CA HIS A 54 2.26 0.84 10.82
C HIS A 54 2.98 -0.49 11.08
N GLY A 55 3.68 -1.00 10.07
CA GLY A 55 4.27 -2.35 10.12
C GLY A 55 5.46 -2.55 11.07
N ASP A 56 5.90 -1.51 11.80
CA ASP A 56 6.91 -1.67 12.87
C ASP A 56 6.26 -1.78 14.25
N ARG A 57 4.94 -1.54 14.35
CA ARG A 57 4.18 -1.79 15.57
C ARG A 57 3.92 -3.29 15.73
N THR A 58 4.11 -3.78 16.95
CA THR A 58 3.73 -5.15 17.33
C THR A 58 2.22 -5.33 17.23
N GLN A 59 1.76 -6.58 17.10
CA GLN A 59 0.33 -6.88 17.03
C GLN A 59 -0.44 -6.35 18.25
N LYS A 60 0.16 -6.45 19.45
CA LYS A 60 -0.42 -5.93 20.70
C LYS A 60 -0.60 -4.41 20.65
N GLU A 61 0.41 -3.68 20.20
CA GLU A 61 0.33 -2.21 20.06
C GLU A 61 -0.72 -1.80 19.04
N ARG A 62 -0.84 -2.55 17.94
CA ARG A 62 -1.89 -2.31 16.92
C ARG A 62 -3.29 -2.51 17.50
N GLU A 63 -3.49 -3.55 18.30
CA GLU A 63 -4.78 -3.82 18.97
C GLU A 63 -5.12 -2.75 20.01
N GLU A 64 -4.13 -2.29 20.78
CA GLU A 64 -4.30 -1.20 21.75
C GLU A 64 -4.64 0.13 21.07
N ALA A 65 -3.92 0.50 20.02
CA ALA A 65 -4.22 1.69 19.21
C ALA A 65 -5.64 1.65 18.65
N LEU A 66 -6.07 0.50 18.11
CA LEU A 66 -7.45 0.33 17.62
C LEU A 66 -8.49 0.40 18.72
N ARG A 67 -8.18 -0.09 19.93
CA ARG A 67 -9.09 0.00 21.08
C ARG A 67 -9.28 1.46 21.49
N ASN A 68 -8.20 2.24 21.57
CA ASN A 68 -8.24 3.66 21.92
C ASN A 68 -8.92 4.49 20.83
N PHE A 69 -8.73 4.12 19.56
CA PHE A 69 -9.44 4.73 18.44
C PHE A 69 -10.94 4.45 18.49
N ARG A 70 -11.33 3.18 18.70
CA ARG A 70 -12.74 2.77 18.79
C ARG A 70 -13.48 3.41 19.97
N SER A 71 -12.81 3.64 21.09
CA SER A 71 -13.39 4.30 22.26
C SER A 71 -13.47 5.82 22.12
N GLY A 72 -12.83 6.40 21.10
CA GLY A 72 -12.73 7.85 20.91
C GLY A 72 -11.69 8.52 21.83
N GLN A 73 -10.90 7.76 22.60
CA GLN A 73 -9.80 8.32 23.40
C GLN A 73 -8.73 8.97 22.52
N THR A 74 -8.46 8.37 21.36
CA THR A 74 -7.63 8.93 20.31
C THR A 74 -8.47 9.02 19.04
N PRO A 75 -9.26 10.08 18.78
CA PRO A 75 -10.18 10.14 17.64
C PRO A 75 -9.47 10.30 16.28
N VAL A 76 -8.14 10.49 16.28
CA VAL A 76 -7.32 10.52 15.06
C VAL A 76 -6.43 9.28 15.03
N LEU A 77 -6.51 8.51 13.94
CA LEU A 77 -5.64 7.37 13.68
C LEU A 77 -4.81 7.65 12.42
N VAL A 78 -3.49 7.64 12.55
CA VAL A 78 -2.56 7.73 11.41
C VAL A 78 -2.15 6.31 10.99
N ALA A 79 -2.27 5.96 9.72
CA ALA A 79 -2.01 4.60 9.26
C ALA A 79 -1.27 4.53 7.92
N THR A 80 -0.42 3.51 7.79
CA THR A 80 0.11 3.07 6.48
C THR A 80 -0.80 2.00 5.88
N ALA A 81 -0.87 1.94 4.55
CA ALA A 81 -1.77 1.05 3.82
C ALA A 81 -1.59 -0.44 4.16
N VAL A 82 -0.34 -0.88 4.33
CA VAL A 82 -0.01 -2.27 4.71
C VAL A 82 -0.57 -2.61 6.09
N ALA A 83 -0.50 -1.67 7.03
CA ALA A 83 -0.93 -1.89 8.39
C ALA A 83 -2.45 -1.79 8.58
N ALA A 84 -3.19 -1.27 7.60
CA ALA A 84 -4.64 -1.30 7.61
C ALA A 84 -5.22 -2.64 7.11
N ARG A 85 -4.44 -3.47 6.40
CA ARG A 85 -4.89 -4.78 5.91
C ARG A 85 -4.90 -5.80 7.05
N GLY A 86 -5.99 -6.56 7.17
CA GLY A 86 -6.17 -7.59 8.20
C GLY A 86 -6.56 -7.07 9.59
N LEU A 87 -6.72 -5.75 9.74
CA LEU A 87 -7.25 -5.15 10.95
C LEU A 87 -8.68 -4.64 10.72
N ASP A 88 -9.56 -4.93 11.67
CA ASP A 88 -10.91 -4.38 11.71
C ASP A 88 -10.87 -2.94 12.22
N ILE A 89 -10.56 -2.01 11.32
CA ILE A 89 -10.65 -0.57 11.57
C ILE A 89 -12.13 -0.17 11.47
N PRO A 90 -12.71 0.48 12.50
CA PRO A 90 -14.10 0.88 12.50
C PRO A 90 -14.41 1.85 11.35
N HIS A 91 -15.68 1.99 11.01
CA HIS A 91 -16.11 3.04 10.09
C HIS A 91 -15.86 4.41 10.71
N VAL A 92 -15.24 5.27 9.91
CA VAL A 92 -14.85 6.61 10.33
C VAL A 92 -15.72 7.65 9.64
N LYS A 93 -15.84 8.83 10.26
CA LYS A 93 -16.60 9.94 9.67
C LYS A 93 -15.81 10.62 8.55
N HIS A 94 -14.49 10.66 8.71
CA HIS A 94 -13.58 11.32 7.78
C HIS A 94 -12.37 10.42 7.47
N VAL A 95 -12.09 10.23 6.19
CA VAL A 95 -10.83 9.68 5.69
C VAL A 95 -10.02 10.79 5.06
N ILE A 96 -8.75 10.92 5.45
CA ILE A 96 -7.81 11.88 4.88
C ILE A 96 -6.65 11.11 4.25
N ASN A 97 -6.47 11.25 2.94
CA ASN A 97 -5.23 10.84 2.28
C ASN A 97 -4.22 11.97 2.41
N PHE A 98 -3.39 11.92 3.46
CA PHE A 98 -2.29 12.87 3.63
C PHE A 98 -1.24 12.66 2.51
N ASP A 99 -0.97 11.40 2.22
CA ASP A 99 -0.28 10.97 1.01
C ASP A 99 -1.20 10.10 0.17
N LEU A 100 -1.37 10.44 -1.11
CA LEU A 100 -2.10 9.59 -2.04
C LEU A 100 -1.38 8.24 -2.24
N PRO A 101 -2.13 7.15 -2.47
CA PRO A 101 -1.54 5.87 -2.83
C PRO A 101 -0.82 5.93 -4.19
N ASN A 102 -0.25 4.81 -4.64
CA ASN A 102 0.34 4.71 -5.98
C ASN A 102 -0.62 4.15 -7.04
N ASP A 103 -1.73 3.56 -6.61
CA ASP A 103 -2.76 2.98 -7.47
C ASP A 103 -4.18 3.38 -7.02
N VAL A 104 -5.11 3.40 -7.97
CA VAL A 104 -6.51 3.82 -7.74
C VAL A 104 -7.32 2.79 -6.95
N GLU A 105 -6.97 1.50 -7.02
CA GLU A 105 -7.67 0.45 -6.27
C GLU A 105 -7.46 0.64 -4.77
N GLU A 106 -6.22 0.94 -4.36
CA GLU A 106 -5.88 1.30 -3.00
C GLU A 106 -6.60 2.59 -2.56
N TYR A 107 -6.69 3.60 -3.43
CA TYR A 107 -7.45 4.81 -3.16
C TYR A 107 -8.91 4.51 -2.80
N VAL A 108 -9.58 3.69 -3.63
CA VAL A 108 -10.96 3.24 -3.40
C VAL A 108 -11.07 2.48 -2.07
N HIS A 109 -10.13 1.59 -1.76
CA HIS A 109 -10.12 0.85 -0.49
C HIS A 109 -9.95 1.75 0.74
N ARG A 110 -9.14 2.82 0.62
CA ARG A 110 -8.91 3.80 1.68
C ARG A 110 -10.18 4.61 1.94
N ILE A 111 -10.77 5.21 0.91
CA ILE A 111 -11.99 6.02 1.08
C ILE A 111 -13.20 5.16 1.47
N GLY A 112 -13.22 3.88 1.11
CA GLY A 112 -14.25 2.91 1.53
C GLY A 112 -14.29 2.60 3.03
N ARG A 113 -13.43 3.24 3.84
CA ARG A 113 -13.47 3.24 5.31
C ARG A 113 -14.52 4.19 5.89
N THR A 114 -15.02 5.14 5.10
CA THR A 114 -16.13 6.02 5.48
C THR A 114 -17.41 5.73 4.68
N GLY A 115 -18.50 6.45 4.97
CA GLY A 115 -19.71 6.46 4.14
C GLY A 115 -20.54 5.17 4.14
N ARG A 116 -20.70 4.51 5.30
CA ARG A 116 -21.41 3.22 5.42
C ARG A 116 -22.72 3.34 6.21
N MET A 117 -23.63 2.37 6.00
CA MET A 117 -24.91 2.23 6.71
C MET A 117 -25.83 3.45 6.64
N GLY A 118 -25.90 4.10 5.46
CA GLY A 118 -26.74 5.28 5.23
C GLY A 118 -26.18 6.59 5.78
N ASN A 119 -25.02 6.55 6.47
CA ASN A 119 -24.35 7.76 6.92
C ASN A 119 -23.44 8.32 5.82
N LEU A 120 -23.52 9.63 5.60
CA LEU A 120 -22.57 10.34 4.75
C LEU A 120 -21.18 10.34 5.40
N GLY A 121 -20.20 10.00 4.60
CA GLY A 121 -18.78 10.00 4.93
C GLY A 121 -18.02 11.04 4.13
N LEU A 122 -16.94 11.58 4.69
CA LEU A 122 -16.08 12.55 4.02
C LEU A 122 -14.74 11.91 3.66
N ALA A 123 -14.28 12.13 2.44
CA ALA A 123 -12.95 11.73 2.00
C ALA A 123 -12.21 12.94 1.43
N THR A 124 -11.11 13.34 2.06
CA THR A 124 -10.25 14.44 1.61
C THR A 124 -8.90 13.90 1.19
N SER A 125 -8.34 14.42 0.09
CA SER A 125 -7.07 13.93 -0.44
C SER A 125 -6.14 15.07 -0.80
N PHE A 126 -4.92 15.04 -0.26
CA PHE A 126 -3.87 15.98 -0.65
C PHE A 126 -3.20 15.51 -1.94
N PHE A 127 -3.34 16.32 -2.97
CA PHE A 127 -2.77 16.07 -4.30
C PHE A 127 -1.67 17.09 -4.61
N ASN A 128 -0.57 16.64 -5.20
CA ASN A 128 0.48 17.49 -5.79
C ASN A 128 1.06 16.87 -7.06
N GLU A 129 2.04 17.53 -7.70
CA GLU A 129 2.66 17.05 -8.94
C GLU A 129 3.27 15.64 -8.85
N ARG A 130 3.63 15.16 -7.65
CA ARG A 130 4.17 13.80 -7.47
C ARG A 130 3.13 12.73 -7.75
N ASN A 131 1.84 13.06 -7.63
CA ASN A 131 0.72 12.16 -7.85
C ASN A 131 0.18 12.21 -9.29
N ARG A 132 0.94 12.79 -10.23
CA ARG A 132 0.53 12.94 -11.64
C ARG A 132 0.22 11.60 -12.32
N ASN A 133 0.86 10.51 -11.89
CA ASN A 133 0.56 9.16 -12.37
C ASN A 133 -0.89 8.74 -12.07
N LEU A 134 -1.46 9.17 -10.95
CA LEU A 134 -2.82 8.83 -10.55
C LEU A 134 -3.91 9.74 -11.11
N VAL A 135 -3.54 10.91 -11.66
CA VAL A 135 -4.53 11.94 -12.02
C VAL A 135 -5.57 11.44 -13.02
N ARG A 136 -5.18 10.54 -13.92
CA ARG A 136 -6.08 10.01 -14.95
C ARG A 136 -7.13 9.09 -14.34
N ASP A 137 -6.70 8.15 -13.52
CA ASP A 137 -7.59 7.18 -12.89
C ASP A 137 -8.50 7.86 -11.86
N LEU A 138 -7.99 8.84 -11.11
CA LEU A 138 -8.79 9.66 -10.22
C LEU A 138 -9.82 10.51 -10.97
N PHE A 139 -9.46 11.07 -12.13
CA PHE A 139 -10.39 11.82 -12.96
C PHE A 139 -11.54 10.93 -13.45
N ASP A 140 -11.23 9.75 -13.97
CA ASP A 140 -12.24 8.83 -14.47
C ASP A 140 -13.17 8.36 -13.31
N LEU A 141 -12.60 8.08 -12.12
CA LEU A 141 -13.37 7.73 -10.91
C LEU A 141 -14.31 8.86 -10.42
N ILE A 142 -13.82 10.11 -10.36
CA ILE A 142 -14.63 11.27 -9.92
C ILE A 142 -15.75 11.54 -10.91
N GLN A 143 -15.49 11.35 -12.22
CA GLN A 143 -16.50 11.48 -13.26
C GLN A 143 -17.58 10.40 -13.15
N GLU A 144 -17.21 9.14 -12.92
CA GLU A 144 -18.14 8.02 -12.72
C GLU A 144 -19.03 8.20 -11.48
N THR A 145 -18.49 8.82 -10.43
CA THR A 145 -19.19 9.04 -9.15
C THR A 145 -19.96 10.36 -9.08
N ASN A 146 -19.99 11.12 -10.18
CA ASN A 146 -20.69 12.41 -10.32
C ASN A 146 -20.34 13.40 -9.19
N GLN A 147 -19.08 13.43 -8.80
CA GLN A 147 -18.54 14.39 -7.83
C GLN A 147 -18.09 15.67 -8.55
N ASP A 148 -17.98 16.77 -7.81
CA ASP A 148 -17.50 18.04 -8.36
C ASP A 148 -16.05 17.89 -8.84
N MET A 149 -15.84 18.09 -10.15
CA MET A 149 -14.55 17.95 -10.79
C MET A 149 -13.78 19.27 -10.74
N PRO A 150 -12.60 19.34 -10.10
CA PRO A 150 -11.80 20.56 -10.11
C PRO A 150 -11.22 20.86 -11.51
N ASP A 151 -11.27 22.11 -11.94
CA ASP A 151 -10.74 22.55 -13.25
C ASP A 151 -9.28 22.15 -13.47
N TRP A 152 -8.45 22.26 -12.42
CA TRP A 152 -7.04 21.91 -12.48
C TRP A 152 -6.84 20.41 -12.76
N MET A 153 -7.70 19.54 -12.22
CA MET A 153 -7.62 18.10 -12.42
C MET A 153 -7.99 17.74 -13.86
N GLN A 154 -9.04 18.36 -14.41
CA GLN A 154 -9.43 18.18 -15.80
C GLN A 154 -8.30 18.57 -16.77
N ARG A 155 -7.62 19.70 -16.51
CA ARG A 155 -6.45 20.13 -17.32
C ARG A 155 -5.31 19.11 -17.23
N MET A 156 -4.94 18.68 -16.03
CA MET A 156 -3.87 17.70 -15.84
C MET A 156 -4.19 16.34 -16.48
N ALA A 157 -5.44 15.87 -16.37
CA ALA A 157 -5.88 14.63 -17.01
C ALA A 157 -5.82 14.72 -18.54
N ASN A 158 -6.16 15.87 -19.13
CA ASN A 158 -6.04 16.11 -20.56
C ASN A 158 -4.59 16.20 -21.03
N GLU A 159 -3.70 16.78 -20.23
CA GLU A 159 -2.26 16.79 -20.52
C GLU A 159 -1.64 15.39 -20.43
N ALA A 160 -2.09 14.57 -19.48
CA ALA A 160 -1.63 13.18 -19.34
C ALA A 160 -1.99 12.30 -20.55
N LYS A 161 -3.01 12.69 -21.35
CA LYS A 161 -3.39 12.03 -22.61
C LYS A 161 -2.41 12.29 -23.76
N GLN A 162 -1.53 13.28 -23.66
CA GLN A 162 -0.57 13.55 -24.72
C GLN A 162 0.60 12.55 -24.62
N PRO A 163 0.72 11.57 -25.54
CA PRO A 163 1.89 10.73 -25.57
C PRO A 163 3.14 11.58 -25.76
N LEU A 164 4.25 11.12 -25.20
CA LEU A 164 5.60 11.70 -25.36
C LEU A 164 6.10 11.66 -26.83
N SER A 165 5.22 11.57 -27.83
CA SER A 165 5.54 11.60 -29.25
C SER A 165 5.40 13.01 -29.88
N SER A 166 4.77 13.96 -29.20
CA SER A 166 4.57 15.33 -29.71
C SER A 166 5.64 16.35 -29.26
N ARG A 167 6.63 15.94 -28.44
CA ARG A 167 7.85 16.74 -28.18
C ARG A 167 9.01 16.44 -29.15
N ARG A 168 8.73 15.80 -30.29
CA ARG A 168 9.67 15.65 -31.40
C ARG A 168 9.10 16.26 -32.69
N GLY A 169 8.79 17.55 -32.64
CA GLY A 169 8.72 18.44 -33.80
C GLY A 169 9.71 19.58 -33.57
N GLY A 170 10.51 20.05 -34.53
CA GLY A 170 10.63 19.71 -35.93
C GLY A 170 11.96 20.24 -36.46
N GLY A 171 12.58 19.46 -37.34
CA GLY A 171 13.72 19.89 -38.14
C GLY A 171 13.38 19.60 -39.59
N GLY A 172 12.83 20.60 -40.27
CA GLY A 172 12.64 20.56 -41.72
C GLY A 172 13.98 20.39 -42.41
N GLY A 173 14.09 19.39 -43.28
CA GLY A 173 15.30 19.08 -44.03
C GLY A 173 14.95 18.45 -45.36
N LYS A 174 14.63 19.32 -46.31
CA LYS A 174 14.45 19.04 -47.74
C LYS A 174 15.81 18.67 -48.36
N GLY A 175 15.93 17.48 -48.96
CA GLY A 175 17.08 17.06 -49.79
C GLY A 175 17.11 15.53 -49.89
N GLY A 176 17.07 14.87 -51.04
CA GLY A 176 17.61 15.22 -52.35
C GLY A 176 18.89 14.42 -52.59
N GLY A 177 18.82 13.34 -53.38
CA GLY A 177 19.96 12.51 -53.84
C GLY A 177 19.79 11.04 -53.45
N ARG A 178 19.46 10.08 -54.34
CA ARG A 178 20.20 9.56 -55.51
C ARG A 178 21.66 9.19 -55.23
N PHE A 179 21.86 8.04 -54.59
CA PHE A 179 23.04 7.16 -54.73
C PHE A 179 22.49 5.74 -54.48
N SER A 180 22.26 4.86 -55.47
CA SER A 180 23.18 4.25 -56.44
C SER A 180 24.51 3.86 -55.79
N GLY A 181 24.64 2.60 -55.40
CA GLY A 181 25.90 2.05 -54.91
C GLY A 181 25.79 0.71 -54.19
N GLY A 182 25.70 -0.38 -54.97
CA GLY A 182 26.38 -1.65 -54.64
C GLY A 182 25.86 -2.49 -53.47
N PHE A 183 24.81 -3.29 -53.70
CA PHE A 183 24.66 -4.57 -52.99
C PHE A 183 25.34 -5.67 -53.78
N GLY A 184 26.65 -5.79 -53.56
CA GLY A 184 27.45 -6.92 -53.99
C GLY A 184 27.15 -8.14 -53.12
N ALA A 185 26.91 -9.26 -53.80
CA ALA A 185 26.76 -10.60 -53.26
C ALA A 185 27.84 -10.97 -52.23
N ARG A 186 27.43 -11.74 -51.21
CA ARG A 186 28.20 -12.88 -50.70
C ARG A 186 27.30 -13.79 -49.86
N ASP A 187 26.81 -14.82 -50.54
CA ASP A 187 26.33 -16.04 -49.94
C ASP A 187 27.46 -16.69 -49.14
N TYR A 188 27.24 -16.98 -47.86
CA TYR A 188 27.97 -18.03 -47.16
C TYR A 188 26.96 -19.00 -46.57
N ARG A 189 26.85 -20.12 -47.30
CA ARG A 189 26.15 -21.33 -46.93
C ARG A 189 26.98 -22.04 -45.86
N GLN A 190 26.56 -21.99 -44.60
CA GLN A 190 26.94 -23.02 -43.61
C GLN A 190 25.90 -23.13 -42.49
N GLN A 191 24.91 -23.98 -42.77
CA GLN A 191 24.29 -24.99 -41.91
C GLN A 191 24.59 -24.93 -40.39
N GLY A 192 23.54 -24.71 -39.59
CA GLY A 192 23.59 -24.81 -38.13
C GLY A 192 22.21 -25.12 -37.55
N GLY A 193 21.69 -26.31 -37.84
CA GLY A 193 20.45 -26.85 -37.26
C GLY A 193 20.75 -28.18 -36.55
N SER A 194 20.47 -28.19 -35.26
CA SER A 194 20.58 -29.31 -34.31
C SER A 194 19.93 -30.61 -34.82
N SER A 195 20.59 -31.76 -34.65
CA SER A 195 20.04 -32.89 -33.86
C SER A 195 20.95 -34.13 -33.91
N SER A 196 21.17 -34.70 -32.72
CA SER A 196 21.37 -36.13 -32.42
C SER A 196 22.59 -36.89 -33.00
N ARG A 197 23.46 -37.36 -32.09
CA ARG A 197 24.18 -38.67 -32.05
C ARG A 197 25.04 -38.70 -30.77
N ILE A 198 24.85 -39.64 -29.84
CA ILE A 198 25.40 -41.01 -29.83
C ILE A 198 26.93 -41.02 -29.95
N GLY A 199 27.61 -41.57 -28.92
CA GLY A 199 28.93 -42.20 -29.08
C GLY A 199 30.03 -41.76 -28.11
N SER A 200 30.09 -42.43 -26.95
CA SER A 200 31.25 -43.15 -26.40
C SER A 200 32.68 -42.55 -26.37
N ARG A 201 33.23 -42.57 -25.14
CA ARG A 201 34.63 -42.84 -24.71
C ARG A 201 35.68 -41.71 -24.84
N SER A 202 36.22 -41.29 -23.69
CA SER A 202 37.58 -41.66 -23.19
C SER A 202 38.21 -40.58 -22.29
N GLY A 203 38.98 -41.03 -21.28
CA GLY A 203 40.06 -40.28 -20.61
C GLY A 203 39.61 -39.44 -19.40
N SER A 204 39.79 -39.88 -18.14
CA SER A 204 41.05 -40.04 -17.36
C SER A 204 41.20 -38.90 -16.35
N SER A 205 41.72 -39.26 -15.17
CA SER A 205 41.94 -38.48 -13.94
C SER A 205 40.66 -38.11 -13.18
N GLY A 206 40.50 -38.39 -11.89
CA GLY A 206 41.41 -38.80 -10.83
C GLY A 206 40.85 -38.23 -9.53
N PHE A 207 41.13 -38.88 -8.40
CA PHE A 207 40.76 -38.49 -7.02
C PHE A 207 39.28 -38.71 -6.67
N GLY A 208 38.86 -39.45 -5.64
CA GLY A 208 39.55 -39.97 -4.46
C GLY A 208 38.62 -39.80 -3.25
N ASN A 209 38.39 -40.90 -2.53
CA ASN A 209 37.88 -41.02 -1.16
C ASN A 209 36.39 -40.75 -0.80
N ASN A 210 35.64 -41.86 -0.83
CA ASN A 210 35.03 -42.55 0.31
C ASN A 210 35.04 -41.90 1.72
N TYR A 211 33.84 -41.65 2.25
CA TYR A 211 33.34 -41.86 3.64
C TYR A 211 31.84 -42.16 3.45
N SER A 212 31.24 -43.33 3.70
CA SER A 212 31.22 -44.28 4.83
C SER A 212 30.64 -43.72 6.14
N GLY A 213 29.60 -44.41 6.63
CA GLY A 213 28.98 -44.26 7.96
C GLY A 213 27.62 -43.56 7.89
N GLY A 214 26.47 -44.24 7.97
CA GLY A 214 25.93 -44.89 9.19
C GLY A 214 25.04 -43.86 9.90
N GLY A 215 23.72 -44.01 10.07
CA GLY A 215 22.99 -45.13 10.61
C GLY A 215 22.27 -44.67 11.90
N SER A 216 20.96 -44.90 11.98
CA SER A 216 20.15 -45.07 13.20
C SER A 216 19.65 -43.84 14.01
N ASN A 217 18.34 -43.62 13.90
CA ASN A 217 17.30 -43.85 14.92
C ASN A 217 17.61 -43.56 16.42
N TYR A 218 16.93 -42.56 16.98
CA TYR A 218 16.47 -42.43 18.38
C TYR A 218 15.17 -41.59 18.31
N SER A 219 13.95 -42.11 18.47
CA SER A 219 13.30 -42.62 19.69
C SER A 219 13.45 -41.69 20.90
N TYR A 220 12.41 -40.89 21.14
CA TYR A 220 12.06 -40.39 22.48
C TYR A 220 10.60 -40.71 22.72
N GLY A 221 10.36 -41.63 23.64
CA GLY A 221 9.06 -41.87 24.25
C GLY A 221 9.12 -41.47 25.72
N GLY A 222 7.98 -40.98 26.24
CA GLY A 222 7.43 -41.48 27.49
C GLY A 222 7.47 -40.59 28.73
N GLY A 223 6.26 -40.26 29.21
CA GLY A 223 5.90 -40.10 30.63
C GLY A 223 5.95 -38.67 31.16
N GLY A 224 4.96 -38.13 31.89
CA GLY A 224 3.78 -38.70 32.54
C GLY A 224 3.46 -37.90 33.81
N GLY A 225 2.17 -37.72 34.13
CA GLY A 225 1.65 -37.13 35.39
C GLY A 225 0.91 -35.81 35.15
N GLY A 226 -0.38 -35.63 35.42
CA GLY A 226 -1.32 -36.34 36.31
C GLY A 226 -1.79 -35.37 37.40
N GLY A 227 -3.10 -35.06 37.47
CA GLY A 227 -3.68 -34.35 38.61
C GLY A 227 -4.92 -33.49 38.31
N SER A 228 -6.08 -34.12 38.23
CA SER A 228 -7.40 -33.49 38.33
C SER A 228 -7.61 -32.79 39.69
N SER A 229 -8.41 -31.74 39.74
CA SER A 229 -9.46 -31.56 40.77
C SER A 229 -10.46 -30.45 40.40
N ASN A 230 -11.70 -30.81 40.66
CA ASN A 230 -12.98 -30.17 40.36
C ASN A 230 -13.49 -29.38 41.59
N SER A 231 -14.24 -28.29 41.35
CA SER A 231 -15.29 -27.68 42.20
C SER A 231 -15.63 -26.33 41.55
N ASN A 232 -16.78 -26.08 40.90
CA ASN A 232 -18.19 -26.26 41.23
C ASN A 232 -18.62 -25.63 42.56
N PHE A 233 -19.02 -24.36 42.49
CA PHE A 233 -20.01 -23.61 43.29
C PHE A 233 -20.14 -22.26 42.56
N GLY A 234 -21.29 -21.63 42.31
CA GLY A 234 -22.67 -21.84 42.69
C GLY A 234 -23.39 -20.53 42.31
N SER A 235 -24.53 -20.66 41.66
CA SER A 235 -25.40 -19.61 41.15
C SER A 235 -26.01 -18.76 42.26
N TYR A 236 -26.13 -17.44 42.07
CA TYR A 236 -27.24 -16.65 42.63
C TYR A 236 -27.67 -15.54 41.67
N SER A 237 -28.94 -15.62 41.29
CA SER A 237 -29.78 -14.59 40.70
C SER A 237 -30.39 -13.76 41.83
N ALA A 238 -30.49 -12.43 41.67
CA ALA A 238 -31.54 -11.64 42.31
C ALA A 238 -31.72 -10.26 41.63
N ASN A 239 -32.97 -10.04 41.21
CA ASN A 239 -33.60 -8.78 40.81
C ASN A 239 -33.65 -7.71 41.93
N GLN A 240 -33.95 -6.48 41.48
CA GLN A 240 -34.49 -5.27 42.14
C GLN A 240 -33.48 -4.10 42.10
N SER A 241 -33.79 -2.90 41.59
CA SER A 241 -35.07 -2.16 41.48
C SER A 241 -35.08 -1.30 40.23
#